data_AF-A0A7Z8ZAH2-F1
#
_entry.id   AF-A0A7Z8ZAH2-F1
#
_cell.length_a   1.000
_cell.length_b   1.000
_cell.length_c   1.000
_cell.angle_alpha   90.00
_cell.angle_beta   90.00
_cell.angle_gamma   90.00
#
_symmetry.space_group_name_H-M   'P 1'
#
loop_
_entity.id
_entity.type
_entity.pdbx_description
1 polymer ?
#
loop_
_entity_poly.entity_id
_entity_poly.type
_entity_poly.pdbx_seq_one_letter_code
_entity_poly.pdbx_strand_id
1 'polypeptide(L)'
;MMEIRRLAGLLSALALTACQGAGPSATAVAKNDLPAEWTFDFFTPRALPALVTFAVVQDADGRVYRFNTLNSTPALPKVVGEWNDKDRVSGGYWNHVARPPRHIIFCWDSVIDKKVYETHLTISKPTIEKMLSPSVYKDYQGNTAYYNRVQIGLAPEGKIAVWLQGARFEPNYRVNPAILYTLSGDKLAICKGITKSDFHYGYDPDIKDFIKGKKYPYGRW
;
A
#
# COMPACT_ATOMS: atom_id res chain seq x y z
N MET A 1 -26.21 76.01 -39.55
CA MET A 1 -25.44 76.97 -38.74
C MET A 1 -25.17 76.31 -37.41
N MET A 2 -23.90 76.18 -37.07
CA MET A 2 -23.30 75.47 -35.94
C MET A 2 -23.55 76.20 -34.61
N GLU A 3 -23.57 75.47 -33.48
CA GLU A 3 -22.90 75.75 -32.18
C GLU A 3 -23.58 74.93 -31.07
N ILE A 4 -22.97 73.92 -30.46
CA ILE A 4 -21.87 73.83 -29.46
C ILE A 4 -22.40 73.20 -28.17
N ARG A 5 -21.60 72.25 -27.68
CA ARG A 5 -21.75 71.30 -26.56
C ARG A 5 -21.93 71.98 -25.19
N ARG A 6 -22.54 71.27 -24.23
CA ARG A 6 -21.97 70.98 -22.88
C ARG A 6 -22.52 69.69 -22.27
N LEU A 7 -21.60 68.93 -21.66
CA LEU A 7 -21.80 67.74 -20.82
C LEU A 7 -22.36 68.09 -19.43
N ALA A 8 -23.25 67.25 -18.89
CA ALA A 8 -23.45 66.91 -17.46
C ALA A 8 -24.63 65.91 -17.39
N GLY A 9 -24.67 64.81 -16.63
CA GLY A 9 -23.78 64.14 -15.69
C GLY A 9 -24.37 62.74 -15.41
N LEU A 10 -23.56 61.85 -14.83
CA LEU A 10 -23.86 60.45 -14.48
C LEU A 10 -25.12 60.26 -13.61
N LEU A 11 -25.80 59.11 -13.73
CA LEU A 11 -25.85 58.05 -12.70
C LEU A 11 -26.77 56.90 -13.15
N SER A 12 -26.15 55.80 -13.60
CA SER A 12 -26.79 54.49 -13.75
C SER A 12 -26.87 53.81 -12.39
N ALA A 13 -28.05 53.38 -11.97
CA ALA A 13 -28.25 52.46 -10.87
C ALA A 13 -29.00 51.21 -11.36
N LEU A 14 -28.26 50.15 -11.71
CA LEU A 14 -28.82 48.81 -11.82
C LEU A 14 -28.73 48.15 -10.44
N ALA A 15 -29.88 47.92 -9.80
CA ALA A 15 -29.99 47.06 -8.63
C ALA A 15 -30.12 45.60 -9.10
N LEU A 16 -29.10 44.78 -8.83
CA LEU A 16 -29.19 43.32 -8.90
C LEU A 16 -29.43 42.80 -7.48
N THR A 17 -30.64 42.32 -7.22
CA THR A 17 -30.99 41.58 -6.01
C THR A 17 -30.44 40.15 -6.11
N ALA A 18 -29.36 39.86 -5.38
CA ALA A 18 -28.87 38.50 -5.21
C ALA A 18 -29.68 37.79 -4.11
N CYS A 19 -30.48 36.80 -4.48
CA CYS A 19 -31.10 35.87 -3.54
C CYS A 19 -30.03 34.98 -2.89
N GLN A 20 -29.77 35.17 -1.60
CA GLN A 20 -28.99 34.23 -0.79
C GLN A 20 -29.85 33.02 -0.43
N GLY A 21 -29.76 31.95 -1.21
CA GLY A 21 -30.20 30.62 -0.81
C GLY A 21 -29.08 29.95 -0.02
N ALA A 22 -29.18 29.95 1.31
CA ALA A 22 -28.30 29.18 2.18
C ALA A 22 -28.67 27.69 2.08
N GLY A 23 -27.95 26.95 1.24
CA GLY A 23 -27.87 25.49 1.31
C GLY A 23 -26.73 25.05 2.22
N PRO A 24 -26.82 23.91 2.91
CA PRO A 24 -25.74 23.44 3.77
C PRO A 24 -24.52 23.14 2.90
N SER A 25 -23.45 23.89 3.12
CA SER A 25 -22.12 23.58 2.60
C SER A 25 -21.64 22.27 3.23
N ALA A 26 -22.05 21.15 2.65
CA ALA A 26 -21.25 19.94 2.73
C ALA A 26 -19.87 20.32 2.20
N THR A 27 -18.87 20.29 3.07
CA THR A 27 -17.47 20.41 2.71
C THR A 27 -17.16 19.32 1.70
N ALA A 28 -17.22 19.68 0.41
CA ALA A 28 -16.64 18.89 -0.65
C ALA A 28 -15.15 18.77 -0.32
N VAL A 29 -14.73 17.59 0.14
CA VAL A 29 -13.31 17.22 0.22
C VAL A 29 -12.76 17.47 -1.18
N ALA A 30 -11.92 18.51 -1.31
CA ALA A 30 -11.37 18.89 -2.60
C ALA A 30 -10.61 17.68 -3.15
N LYS A 31 -10.99 17.21 -4.34
CA LYS A 31 -10.39 16.07 -5.06
C LYS A 31 -8.85 16.18 -5.25
N ASN A 32 -8.27 17.35 -4.97
CA ASN A 32 -6.85 17.67 -5.18
C ASN A 32 -5.93 17.31 -4.00
N ASP A 33 -6.45 16.86 -2.85
CA ASP A 33 -5.62 16.57 -1.67
C ASP A 33 -5.24 15.10 -1.51
N LEU A 34 -5.74 14.20 -2.37
CA LEU A 34 -5.40 12.79 -2.27
C LEU A 34 -3.98 12.51 -2.81
N PRO A 35 -3.30 11.45 -2.31
CA PRO A 35 -2.08 10.96 -2.93
C PRO A 35 -2.27 10.70 -4.42
N ALA A 36 -1.23 11.02 -5.21
CA ALA A 36 -1.21 10.69 -6.64
C ALA A 36 -1.19 9.17 -6.87
N GLU A 37 -0.57 8.43 -5.95
CA GLU A 37 -0.46 6.98 -5.99
C GLU A 37 -0.37 6.37 -4.58
N TRP A 38 -0.67 5.07 -4.55
CA TRP A 38 -0.51 4.20 -3.40
C TRP A 38 0.52 3.13 -3.71
N THR A 39 1.44 2.88 -2.77
CA THR A 39 2.45 1.82 -2.92
C THR A 39 2.10 0.58 -2.12
N PHE A 40 2.63 -0.56 -2.55
CA PHE A 40 2.52 -1.83 -1.83
C PHE A 40 3.85 -2.58 -1.88
N ASP A 41 4.48 -2.78 -0.74
CA ASP A 41 5.83 -3.32 -0.69
C ASP A 41 5.90 -4.58 0.19
N PHE A 42 6.82 -5.47 -0.15
CA PHE A 42 6.96 -6.76 0.51
C PHE A 42 8.24 -6.79 1.32
N PHE A 43 8.23 -7.50 2.43
CA PHE A 43 9.44 -7.70 3.23
C PHE A 43 9.46 -9.09 3.86
N THR A 44 10.63 -9.51 4.33
CA THR A 44 10.76 -10.74 5.12
C THR A 44 11.33 -10.47 6.51
N PRO A 45 11.12 -11.38 7.47
CA PRO A 45 11.93 -11.41 8.67
C PRO A 45 13.42 -11.57 8.37
N ARG A 46 14.25 -11.22 9.35
CA ARG A 46 15.70 -11.41 9.28
C ARG A 46 16.03 -12.87 8.98
N ALA A 47 16.87 -13.07 7.96
CA ALA A 47 17.40 -14.38 7.56
C ALA A 47 16.34 -15.44 7.24
N LEU A 48 15.11 -15.03 6.92
CA LEU A 48 14.05 -15.90 6.42
C LEU A 48 13.59 -15.41 5.03
N PRO A 49 14.46 -15.46 4.00
CA PRO A 49 14.20 -14.77 2.74
C PRO A 49 13.06 -15.40 1.94
N ALA A 50 12.39 -14.54 1.20
CA ALA A 50 11.38 -14.87 0.23
C ALA A 50 11.45 -13.86 -0.92
N LEU A 51 10.99 -14.26 -2.10
CA LEU A 51 10.98 -13.42 -3.29
C LEU A 51 9.58 -13.38 -3.88
N VAL A 52 9.00 -12.19 -4.04
CA VAL A 52 7.77 -12.03 -4.83
C VAL A 52 8.11 -11.97 -6.31
N THR A 53 7.51 -12.87 -7.08
CA THR A 53 7.81 -13.04 -8.52
C THR A 53 6.71 -12.49 -9.43
N PHE A 54 5.50 -12.32 -8.89
CA PHE A 54 4.35 -11.84 -9.65
C PHE A 54 3.29 -11.26 -8.73
N ALA A 55 2.60 -10.20 -9.17
CA ALA A 55 1.40 -9.70 -8.49
C ALA A 55 0.33 -9.19 -9.45
N VAL A 56 -0.92 -9.33 -9.05
CA VAL A 56 -2.09 -8.66 -9.63
C VAL A 56 -2.74 -7.84 -8.53
N VAL A 57 -2.97 -6.57 -8.82
CA VAL A 57 -3.62 -5.65 -7.89
C VAL A 57 -4.86 -5.07 -8.55
N GLN A 58 -6.01 -5.20 -7.92
CA GLN A 58 -7.18 -4.41 -8.24
C GLN A 58 -7.30 -3.29 -7.21
N ASP A 59 -7.37 -2.04 -7.67
CA ASP A 59 -7.55 -0.89 -6.80
C ASP A 59 -9.03 -0.69 -6.39
N ALA A 60 -9.27 0.28 -5.51
CA ALA A 60 -10.59 0.58 -4.97
C ALA A 60 -11.60 1.08 -6.03
N ASP A 61 -11.12 1.59 -7.17
CA ASP A 61 -11.97 2.05 -8.27
C ASP A 61 -12.18 0.92 -9.31
N GLY A 62 -11.60 -0.26 -9.07
CA GLY A 62 -11.77 -1.47 -9.91
C GLY A 62 -10.73 -1.62 -11.01
N ARG A 63 -9.72 -0.75 -11.10
CA ARG A 63 -8.66 -0.87 -12.10
C ARG A 63 -7.70 -1.98 -11.72
N VAL A 64 -7.37 -2.84 -12.70
CA VAL A 64 -6.48 -3.98 -12.52
C VAL A 64 -5.09 -3.67 -13.06
N TYR A 65 -4.09 -3.99 -12.26
CA TYR A 65 -2.66 -3.82 -12.52
C TYR A 65 -1.98 -5.18 -12.45
N ARG A 66 -1.05 -5.44 -13.38
CA ARG A 66 -0.27 -6.68 -13.43
C ARG A 66 1.21 -6.34 -13.36
N PHE A 67 1.90 -6.95 -12.39
CA PHE A 67 3.31 -6.72 -12.12
C PHE A 67 4.10 -8.00 -12.38
N ASN A 68 4.92 -7.97 -13.44
CA ASN A 68 5.93 -9.00 -13.72
C ASN A 68 7.33 -8.56 -13.25
N THR A 69 7.47 -7.29 -12.88
CA THR A 69 8.65 -6.71 -12.24
C THR A 69 8.16 -5.99 -11.00
N LEU A 70 8.77 -6.27 -9.85
CA LEU A 70 8.40 -5.72 -8.55
C LEU A 70 9.62 -5.11 -7.87
N ASN A 71 9.37 -4.29 -6.86
CA ASN A 71 10.39 -3.91 -5.89
C ASN A 71 10.96 -5.16 -5.20
N SER A 72 12.18 -5.04 -4.68
CA SER A 72 12.79 -6.13 -3.92
C SER A 72 11.97 -6.49 -2.68
N THR A 73 12.15 -7.70 -2.17
CA THR A 73 11.57 -8.18 -0.91
C THR A 73 12.66 -8.22 0.16
N PRO A 74 13.08 -7.08 0.74
CA PRO A 74 14.20 -7.05 1.66
C PRO A 74 13.87 -7.71 3.01
N ALA A 75 14.89 -8.27 3.64
CA ALA A 75 14.82 -8.68 5.03
C ALA A 75 14.88 -7.45 5.96
N LEU A 76 13.97 -7.36 6.93
CA LEU A 76 14.02 -6.33 7.97
C LEU A 76 14.83 -6.85 9.17
N PRO A 77 16.01 -6.28 9.47
CA PRO A 77 16.94 -6.86 10.46
C PRO A 77 16.40 -6.94 11.90
N LYS A 78 15.41 -6.12 12.23
CA LYS A 78 14.78 -6.06 13.56
C LYS A 78 13.48 -6.87 13.66
N VAL A 79 13.02 -7.46 12.56
CA VAL A 79 11.90 -8.42 12.57
C VAL A 79 12.49 -9.81 12.81
N VAL A 80 12.57 -10.20 14.08
CA VAL A 80 13.19 -11.44 14.53
C VAL A 80 12.25 -12.15 15.49
N GLY A 81 11.88 -13.39 15.17
CA GLY A 81 11.05 -14.22 16.04
C GLY A 81 9.58 -13.81 16.14
N GLU A 82 9.20 -12.59 15.79
CA GLU A 82 7.82 -12.10 15.72
C GLU A 82 7.71 -10.86 14.84
N TRP A 83 6.49 -10.56 14.41
CA TRP A 83 6.18 -9.32 13.72
C TRP A 83 6.34 -8.10 14.63
N ASN A 84 6.62 -6.94 14.05
CA ASN A 84 6.57 -5.68 14.80
C ASN A 84 5.89 -4.57 13.97
N ASP A 85 5.45 -3.53 14.69
CA ASP A 85 4.73 -2.40 14.09
C ASP A 85 5.62 -1.18 13.87
N LYS A 86 6.95 -1.32 14.01
CA LYS A 86 7.89 -0.19 13.95
C LYS A 86 8.70 -0.16 12.68
N ASP A 87 9.19 -1.32 12.23
CA ASP A 87 10.04 -1.43 11.07
C ASP A 87 9.24 -1.22 9.79
N ARG A 88 9.85 -0.47 8.87
CA ARG A 88 9.23 -0.06 7.61
C ARG A 88 10.06 -0.59 6.46
N VAL A 89 9.39 -1.20 5.50
CA VAL A 89 10.02 -1.51 4.23
C VAL A 89 10.22 -0.21 3.46
N SER A 90 11.40 -0.04 2.88
CA SER A 90 11.62 1.04 1.93
C SER A 90 10.78 0.77 0.70
N GLY A 91 9.91 1.72 0.34
CA GLY A 91 9.21 1.66 -0.94
C GLY A 91 10.19 1.75 -2.10
N GLY A 92 9.78 1.23 -3.25
CA GLY A 92 10.55 1.33 -4.50
C GLY A 92 9.70 1.79 -5.69
N TYR A 93 10.33 1.91 -6.84
CA TYR A 93 9.75 2.52 -8.06
C TYR A 93 8.57 1.73 -8.64
N TRP A 94 8.56 0.39 -8.58
CA TRP A 94 7.63 -0.41 -9.40
C TRP A 94 6.26 -0.63 -8.78
N ASN A 95 6.18 -0.79 -7.46
CA ASN A 95 4.94 -1.26 -6.82
C ASN A 95 4.00 -0.11 -6.45
N HIS A 96 3.37 0.50 -7.45
CA HIS A 96 2.39 1.58 -7.23
C HIS A 96 1.12 1.38 -8.07
N VAL A 97 0.01 1.90 -7.55
CA VAL A 97 -1.32 1.94 -8.19
C VAL A 97 -1.95 3.31 -7.98
N ALA A 98 -2.89 3.69 -8.84
CA ALA A 98 -3.44 5.05 -8.83
C ALA A 98 -4.40 5.32 -7.67
N ARG A 99 -5.00 4.27 -7.10
CA ARG A 99 -6.00 4.33 -6.02
C ARG A 99 -5.66 3.28 -4.95
N PRO A 100 -6.22 3.34 -3.73
CA PRO A 100 -5.93 2.36 -2.69
C PRO A 100 -6.07 0.91 -3.19
N PRO A 101 -5.06 0.03 -3.00
CA PRO A 101 -5.17 -1.39 -3.31
C PRO A 101 -6.35 -2.03 -2.57
N ARG A 102 -7.19 -2.78 -3.27
CA ARG A 102 -8.36 -3.47 -2.69
C ARG A 102 -8.17 -4.98 -2.68
N HIS A 103 -7.79 -5.55 -3.81
CA HIS A 103 -7.44 -6.96 -3.94
C HIS A 103 -6.00 -7.09 -4.42
N ILE A 104 -5.20 -7.90 -3.74
CA ILE A 104 -3.81 -8.16 -4.07
C ILE A 104 -3.65 -9.67 -4.11
N ILE A 105 -3.29 -10.22 -5.26
CA ILE A 105 -2.95 -11.62 -5.43
C ILE A 105 -1.50 -11.70 -5.88
N PHE A 106 -0.66 -12.47 -5.20
CA PHE A 106 0.76 -12.50 -5.52
C PHE A 106 1.39 -13.88 -5.34
N CYS A 107 2.39 -14.15 -6.18
CA CYS A 107 3.20 -15.35 -6.16
C CYS A 107 4.53 -15.05 -5.48
N TRP A 108 4.96 -15.94 -4.59
CA TRP A 108 6.22 -15.75 -3.91
C TRP A 108 6.90 -17.06 -3.56
N ASP A 109 8.23 -17.02 -3.62
CA ASP A 109 9.10 -18.15 -3.39
C ASP A 109 9.64 -18.04 -1.97
N SER A 110 9.24 -18.95 -1.10
CA SER A 110 9.84 -19.08 0.23
C SER A 110 11.12 -19.87 0.11
N VAL A 111 12.27 -19.22 0.33
CA VAL A 111 13.57 -19.90 0.33
C VAL A 111 13.62 -20.91 1.48
N ILE A 112 13.08 -20.53 2.65
CA ILE A 112 13.08 -21.36 3.86
C ILE A 112 12.20 -22.60 3.73
N ASP A 113 11.06 -22.48 3.05
CA ASP A 113 10.16 -23.62 2.85
C ASP A 113 10.46 -24.40 1.56
N LYS A 114 11.36 -23.87 0.71
CA LYS A 114 11.63 -24.36 -0.65
C LYS A 114 10.35 -24.57 -1.44
N LYS A 115 9.47 -23.58 -1.39
CA LYS A 115 8.08 -23.71 -1.84
C LYS A 115 7.57 -22.41 -2.44
N VAL A 116 6.78 -22.56 -3.51
CA VAL A 116 6.00 -21.47 -4.08
C VAL A 116 4.67 -21.34 -3.35
N TYR A 117 4.35 -20.12 -2.97
CA TYR A 117 3.08 -19.74 -2.39
C TYR A 117 2.33 -18.77 -3.30
N GLU A 118 1.01 -18.85 -3.24
CA GLU A 118 0.08 -17.90 -3.83
C GLU A 118 -0.77 -17.30 -2.71
N THR A 119 -0.68 -16.00 -2.50
CA THR A 119 -1.45 -15.32 -1.46
C THR A 119 -2.55 -14.50 -2.09
N HIS A 120 -3.76 -14.63 -1.53
CA HIS A 120 -4.91 -13.79 -1.84
C HIS A 120 -5.21 -12.89 -0.65
N LEU A 121 -5.15 -11.59 -0.89
CA LEU A 121 -5.33 -10.54 0.11
C LEU A 121 -6.42 -9.57 -0.35
N THR A 122 -7.37 -9.27 0.54
CA THR A 122 -8.42 -8.28 0.30
C THR A 122 -8.47 -7.29 1.45
N ILE A 123 -8.07 -6.05 1.18
CA ILE A 123 -8.00 -4.95 2.16
C ILE A 123 -9.42 -4.50 2.52
N SER A 124 -9.78 -4.51 3.81
CA SER A 124 -11.14 -4.23 4.26
C SER A 124 -11.62 -2.82 3.89
N LYS A 125 -12.94 -2.62 3.72
CA LYS A 125 -13.51 -1.29 3.44
C LYS A 125 -13.10 -0.22 4.48
N PRO A 126 -13.14 -0.50 5.81
CA PRO A 126 -12.62 0.45 6.80
C PRO A 126 -11.14 0.82 6.60
N THR A 127 -10.32 -0.13 6.16
CA THR A 127 -8.91 0.14 5.84
C THR A 127 -8.79 1.06 4.63
N ILE A 128 -9.57 0.85 3.56
CA ILE A 128 -9.61 1.75 2.40
C ILE A 128 -10.05 3.16 2.79
N GLU A 129 -11.08 3.28 3.63
CA GLU A 129 -11.55 4.58 4.14
C GLU A 129 -10.45 5.30 4.93
N LYS A 130 -9.67 4.56 5.74
CA LYS A 130 -8.48 5.12 6.41
C LYS A 130 -7.41 5.58 5.42
N MET A 131 -7.18 4.86 4.32
CA MET A 131 -6.20 5.25 3.28
C MET A 131 -6.63 6.50 2.50
N LEU A 132 -7.92 6.77 2.43
CA LEU A 132 -8.52 7.95 1.79
C LEU A 132 -8.72 9.11 2.76
N SER A 133 -8.47 8.92 4.05
CA SER A 133 -8.58 9.95 5.07
C SER A 133 -7.20 10.52 5.39
N PRO A 134 -7.08 11.84 5.62
CA PRO A 134 -5.83 12.44 6.03
C PRO A 134 -5.37 11.86 7.38
N SER A 135 -4.06 11.66 7.53
CA SER A 135 -3.46 11.35 8.82
C SER A 135 -3.62 12.53 9.77
N VAL A 136 -3.71 12.23 11.06
CA VAL A 136 -3.67 13.23 12.14
C VAL A 136 -2.33 13.96 12.15
N TYR A 137 -1.26 13.33 11.67
CA TYR A 137 0.07 13.91 11.60
C TYR A 137 0.39 14.39 10.18
N LYS A 138 1.12 15.50 10.10
CA LYS A 138 1.70 15.99 8.85
C LYS A 138 2.92 15.14 8.45
N ASP A 139 3.25 15.18 7.17
CA ASP A 139 4.47 14.57 6.66
C ASP A 139 5.73 15.32 7.15
N TYR A 140 6.92 14.89 6.70
CA TYR A 140 8.18 15.53 7.08
C TYR A 140 8.33 16.96 6.54
N GLN A 141 7.55 17.35 5.55
CA GLN A 141 7.54 18.68 4.92
C GLN A 141 6.42 19.58 5.47
N GLY A 142 5.58 19.06 6.38
CA GLY A 142 4.45 19.80 6.96
C GLY A 142 3.16 19.71 6.14
N ASN A 143 3.13 18.91 5.07
CA ASN A 143 1.94 18.71 4.25
C ASN A 143 0.99 17.68 4.87
N THR A 144 -0.26 17.68 4.42
CA THR A 144 -1.23 16.65 4.78
C THR A 144 -0.69 15.28 4.34
N ALA A 145 -0.51 14.37 5.30
CA ALA A 145 -0.09 13.01 5.02
C ALA A 145 -1.30 12.08 4.89
N TYR A 146 -1.11 10.96 4.20
CA TYR A 146 -2.09 9.88 4.09
C TYR A 146 -1.40 8.55 4.37
N TYR A 147 -2.20 7.54 4.70
CA TYR A 147 -1.73 6.16 4.86
C TYR A 147 -1.65 5.47 3.49
N ASN A 148 -0.77 5.95 2.62
CA ASN A 148 -0.74 5.56 1.21
C ASN A 148 0.28 4.45 0.87
N ARG A 149 0.90 3.83 1.88
CA ARG A 149 1.87 2.75 1.71
C ARG A 149 1.41 1.52 2.46
N VAL A 150 1.16 0.44 1.71
CA VAL A 150 0.87 -0.89 2.26
C VAL A 150 2.19 -1.65 2.36
N GLN A 151 2.46 -2.31 3.48
CA GLN A 151 3.59 -3.23 3.59
C GLN A 151 3.13 -4.62 3.99
N ILE A 152 3.69 -5.64 3.35
CA ILE A 152 3.27 -7.04 3.44
C ILE A 152 4.46 -7.89 3.86
N GLY A 153 4.40 -8.43 5.07
CA GLY A 153 5.41 -9.32 5.62
C GLY A 153 5.18 -10.76 5.18
N LEU A 154 6.23 -11.42 4.71
CA LEU A 154 6.23 -12.82 4.25
C LEU A 154 7.09 -13.65 5.19
N ALA A 155 6.50 -14.62 5.87
CA ALA A 155 7.19 -15.53 6.79
C ALA A 155 6.99 -16.99 6.39
N PRO A 156 7.83 -17.93 6.89
CA PRO A 156 7.67 -19.35 6.63
C PRO A 156 6.26 -19.86 6.99
N GLU A 157 5.90 -21.02 6.42
CA GLU A 157 4.55 -21.62 6.47
C GLU A 157 3.49 -20.85 5.69
N GLY A 158 3.89 -19.97 4.77
CA GLY A 158 2.96 -19.16 3.99
C GLY A 158 2.29 -18.05 4.80
N LYS A 159 2.89 -17.65 5.92
CA LYS A 159 2.31 -16.69 6.87
C LYS A 159 2.49 -15.26 6.40
N ILE A 160 1.42 -14.49 6.50
CA ILE A 160 1.33 -13.14 5.96
C ILE A 160 0.84 -12.18 7.03
N ALA A 161 1.44 -11.00 7.02
CA ALA A 161 1.05 -9.88 7.85
C ALA A 161 0.99 -8.61 7.01
N VAL A 162 0.04 -7.72 7.29
CA VAL A 162 -0.19 -6.52 6.49
C VAL A 162 -0.26 -5.30 7.39
N TRP A 163 0.34 -4.20 6.94
CA TRP A 163 0.25 -2.91 7.61
C TRP A 163 0.02 -1.77 6.63
N LEU A 164 -0.57 -0.69 7.15
CA LEU A 164 -0.40 0.63 6.56
C LEU A 164 0.78 1.32 7.25
N GLN A 165 1.69 1.90 6.48
CA GLN A 165 2.79 2.68 7.03
C GLN A 165 2.25 3.93 7.73
N GLY A 166 2.62 4.15 8.98
CA GLY A 166 2.26 5.36 9.73
C GLY A 166 2.91 6.62 9.16
N ALA A 167 2.30 7.78 9.40
CA ALA A 167 2.90 9.06 9.03
C ALA A 167 3.96 9.46 10.06
N ARG A 168 5.12 9.94 9.59
CA ARG A 168 6.22 10.43 10.43
C ARG A 168 6.61 9.43 11.53
N PHE A 169 6.34 9.75 12.81
CA PHE A 169 6.68 8.94 13.98
C PHE A 169 5.59 7.94 14.39
N GLU A 170 4.44 7.92 13.71
CA GLU A 170 3.39 6.94 13.99
C GLU A 170 3.92 5.52 13.77
N PRO A 171 3.61 4.56 14.66
CA PRO A 171 3.76 3.15 14.34
C PRO A 171 2.99 2.79 13.06
N ASN A 172 3.37 1.68 12.44
CA ASN A 172 2.60 1.10 11.35
C ASN A 172 1.31 0.49 11.90
N TYR A 173 0.22 0.64 11.17
CA TYR A 173 -1.09 0.15 11.58
C TYR A 173 -1.26 -1.27 11.08
N ARG A 174 -1.31 -2.24 11.98
CA ARG A 174 -1.63 -3.63 11.63
C ARG A 174 -3.02 -3.69 11.00
N VAL A 175 -3.10 -4.22 9.79
CA VAL A 175 -4.35 -4.40 9.05
C VAL A 175 -4.89 -5.78 9.34
N ASN A 176 -6.19 -5.87 9.60
CA ASN A 176 -6.93 -7.13 9.54
C ASN A 176 -7.65 -7.21 8.18
N PRO A 177 -7.13 -7.96 7.20
CA PRO A 177 -7.76 -8.04 5.90
C PRO A 177 -9.14 -8.69 5.98
N ALA A 178 -10.03 -8.33 5.05
CA ALA A 178 -11.31 -9.02 4.93
C ALA A 178 -11.16 -10.44 4.37
N ILE A 179 -10.15 -10.66 3.52
CA ILE A 179 -9.75 -11.99 3.04
C ILE A 179 -8.24 -12.06 3.13
N LEU A 180 -7.73 -13.14 3.73
CA LEU A 180 -6.32 -13.48 3.71
C LEU A 180 -6.19 -15.01 3.73
N TYR A 181 -5.65 -15.57 2.66
CA TYR A 181 -5.27 -16.98 2.62
C TYR A 181 -4.10 -17.20 1.67
N THR A 182 -3.37 -18.29 1.90
CA THR A 182 -2.20 -18.68 1.12
C THR A 182 -2.37 -20.11 0.62
N LEU A 183 -2.09 -20.33 -0.67
CA LEU A 183 -2.14 -21.63 -1.35
C LEU A 183 -0.71 -22.08 -1.68
N SER A 184 -0.53 -23.39 -1.88
CA SER A 184 0.75 -23.96 -2.33
C SER A 184 0.57 -25.31 -3.01
N GLY A 185 1.61 -25.76 -3.73
CA GLY A 185 1.63 -27.05 -4.42
C GLY A 185 0.51 -27.16 -5.47
N ASP A 186 -0.21 -28.28 -5.46
CA ASP A 186 -1.27 -28.54 -6.44
C ASP A 186 -2.48 -27.59 -6.32
N LYS A 187 -2.58 -26.85 -5.21
CA LYS A 187 -3.64 -25.87 -4.97
C LYS A 187 -3.35 -24.50 -5.60
N LEU A 188 -2.15 -24.28 -6.12
CA LEU A 188 -1.82 -23.02 -6.82
C LEU A 188 -2.76 -22.85 -8.02
N ALA A 189 -3.32 -21.65 -8.16
CA ALA A 189 -4.22 -21.30 -9.25
C ALA A 189 -3.49 -20.40 -10.24
N ILE A 190 -3.34 -19.12 -9.91
CA ILE A 190 -2.71 -18.15 -10.82
C ILE A 190 -1.18 -18.29 -10.85
N CYS A 191 -0.59 -18.83 -9.79
CA CYS A 191 0.87 -18.94 -9.64
C CYS A 191 1.44 -20.23 -10.23
N LYS A 192 0.58 -21.12 -10.76
CA LYS A 192 1.02 -22.38 -11.35
C LYS A 192 1.91 -22.12 -12.57
N GLY A 193 3.17 -22.53 -12.48
CA GLY A 193 4.17 -22.35 -13.55
C GLY A 193 4.70 -20.93 -13.72
N ILE A 194 4.37 -19.99 -12.81
CA ILE A 194 4.92 -18.63 -12.81
C ILE A 194 6.37 -18.64 -12.36
N THR A 195 6.63 -19.19 -11.18
CA THR A 195 7.98 -19.39 -10.67
C THR A 195 8.63 -20.59 -11.36
N LYS A 196 9.89 -20.43 -11.76
CA LYS A 196 10.75 -21.48 -12.31
C LYS A 196 11.85 -21.94 -11.35
N SER A 197 11.87 -21.44 -10.12
CA SER A 197 12.83 -21.86 -9.11
C SER A 197 12.66 -23.35 -8.80
N ASP A 198 13.77 -24.09 -8.85
CA ASP A 198 13.84 -25.50 -8.48
C ASP A 198 14.26 -25.72 -7.01
N PHE A 199 14.57 -24.62 -6.29
CA PHE A 199 15.04 -24.61 -4.91
C PHE A 199 16.25 -25.55 -4.63
N HIS A 200 17.04 -25.88 -5.66
CA HIS A 200 18.18 -26.78 -5.52
C HIS A 200 19.36 -26.14 -4.78
N TYR A 201 19.40 -24.81 -4.69
CA TYR A 201 20.40 -24.11 -3.90
C TYR A 201 20.25 -24.41 -2.40
N GLY A 202 21.41 -24.50 -1.72
CA GLY A 202 21.46 -24.61 -0.27
C GLY A 202 21.19 -23.25 0.39
N TYR A 203 21.12 -23.24 1.72
CA TYR A 203 21.09 -21.98 2.47
C TYR A 203 22.46 -21.33 2.52
N ASP A 204 22.46 -20.02 2.40
CA ASP A 204 23.63 -19.18 2.66
C ASP A 204 24.09 -19.36 4.13
N PRO A 205 25.39 -19.16 4.41
CA PRO A 205 25.94 -19.37 5.75
C PRO A 205 25.23 -18.60 6.86
N ASP A 206 24.81 -17.36 6.59
CA ASP A 206 24.11 -16.50 7.55
C ASP A 206 22.71 -17.04 7.90
N ILE A 207 21.99 -17.61 6.93
CA ILE A 207 20.72 -18.29 7.16
C ILE A 207 20.95 -19.54 8.02
N LYS A 208 21.96 -20.36 7.69
CA LYS A 208 22.31 -21.56 8.46
C LYS A 208 22.63 -21.23 9.91
N ASP A 209 23.42 -20.19 10.14
CA ASP A 209 23.77 -19.72 11.48
C ASP A 209 22.55 -19.18 12.21
N PHE A 210 21.67 -18.44 11.52
CA PHE A 210 20.46 -17.91 12.11
C PHE A 210 19.49 -19.00 12.56
N ILE A 211 19.30 -20.06 11.77
CA ILE A 211 18.32 -21.13 12.09
C ILE A 211 18.87 -22.20 13.02
N LYS A 212 20.19 -22.25 13.23
CA LYS A 212 20.85 -23.25 14.08
C LYS A 212 20.27 -23.26 15.50
N GLY A 213 19.81 -24.43 15.94
CA GLY A 213 19.22 -24.62 17.27
C GLY A 213 17.84 -23.98 17.49
N LYS A 214 17.27 -23.32 16.47
CA LYS A 214 15.91 -22.76 16.54
C LYS A 214 14.89 -23.75 16.02
N LYS A 215 13.69 -23.71 16.60
CA LYS A 215 12.56 -24.50 16.11
C LYS A 215 11.92 -23.80 14.91
N TYR A 216 11.73 -24.52 13.80
CA TYR A 216 10.87 -24.09 12.70
C TYR A 216 9.46 -23.72 13.22
N PRO A 217 8.83 -22.61 12.80
CA PRO A 217 9.14 -21.73 11.66
C PRO A 217 10.07 -20.55 12.00
N TYR A 218 10.93 -20.73 13.02
CA TYR A 218 11.94 -19.77 13.46
C TYR A 218 11.35 -18.44 13.98
N GLY A 219 10.10 -18.50 14.44
CA GLY A 219 9.37 -17.40 15.07
C GLY A 219 7.91 -17.74 15.36
N ARG A 220 7.22 -16.81 15.99
CA ARG A 220 5.77 -16.74 16.18
C ARG A 220 5.24 -15.64 15.25
N TRP A 221 5.03 -16.05 14.02
CA TRP A 221 4.47 -15.22 12.94
C TRP A 221 2.95 -15.35 12.90
#